data_AF-A0A7S0EAH6-F1
#
_entry.id   AF-A0A7S0EAH6-F1
#
_cell.length_a   1.000
_cell.length_b   1.000
_cell.length_c   1.000
_cell.angle_alpha   90.00
_cell.angle_beta   90.00
_cell.angle_gamma   90.00
#
_symmetry.space_group_name_H-M   'P 1'
#
loop_
_entity.id
_entity.type
_entity.pdbx_description
1 polymer ?
#
loop_
_entity_poly.entity_id
_entity_poly.type
_entity_poly.pdbx_seq_one_letter_code
_entity_poly.pdbx_strand_id
1 'polypeptide(L)'
;DSKRILPINSSLSVTLSPLDMGTCTSAAYNPTWQGIKLWLNGKEEDAGAERIQNCLREIQARSGETHMKDGIRIVSNNNFPTAAGLASSASGYACLVAALG
;
A
#
# COMPACT_ATOMS: atom_id res chain seq x y z
N ASP A 1 20.20 -0.10 7.25
CA ASP A 1 19.71 1.31 7.16
C ASP A 1 18.20 1.30 7.32
N SER A 2 17.71 1.80 8.45
CA SER A 2 16.28 1.73 8.80
C SER A 2 15.40 2.68 7.99
N LYS A 3 15.97 3.77 7.45
CA LYS A 3 15.21 4.73 6.63
C LYS A 3 14.90 4.16 5.24
N ARG A 4 15.82 3.37 4.69
CA ARG A 4 15.67 2.71 3.38
C ARG A 4 15.16 1.27 3.46
N ILE A 5 14.88 0.76 4.66
CA ILE A 5 14.45 -0.63 4.90
C ILE A 5 15.45 -1.63 4.27
N LEU A 6 16.76 -1.39 4.44
CA LEU A 6 17.79 -2.31 3.95
C LEU A 6 18.04 -3.45 4.96
N PRO A 7 17.81 -4.72 4.59
CA PRO A 7 18.04 -5.85 5.48
C PRO A 7 19.54 -6.15 5.61
N ILE A 8 19.91 -6.83 6.70
CA ILE A 8 21.29 -7.27 6.97
C ILE A 8 21.68 -8.52 6.17
N ASN A 9 20.69 -9.27 5.71
CA ASN A 9 20.83 -10.54 5.02
C ASN A 9 19.74 -10.70 3.96
N SER A 10 20.00 -11.55 2.96
CA SER A 10 19.00 -11.96 1.99
C SER A 10 17.92 -12.83 2.65
N SER A 11 16.72 -12.82 2.07
CA SER A 11 15.61 -13.69 2.46
C SER A 11 15.06 -14.46 1.27
N LEU A 12 14.37 -15.57 1.54
CA LEU A 12 13.64 -16.36 0.57
C LEU A 12 12.21 -16.52 1.08
N SER A 13 11.23 -16.36 0.21
CA SER A 13 9.80 -16.48 0.54
C SER A 13 9.07 -17.32 -0.49
N VAL A 14 7.89 -17.82 -0.10
CA VAL A 14 6.96 -18.55 -0.97
C VAL A 14 5.69 -17.74 -1.08
N THR A 15 5.26 -17.46 -2.31
CA THR A 15 3.99 -16.78 -2.58
C THR A 15 2.83 -17.75 -2.39
N LEU A 16 1.86 -17.38 -1.55
CA LEU A 16 0.64 -18.15 -1.34
C LEU A 16 -0.43 -17.78 -2.37
N SER A 17 -1.39 -18.68 -2.55
CA SER A 17 -2.54 -18.45 -3.44
C SER A 17 -3.40 -17.28 -2.94
N PRO A 18 -3.75 -16.31 -3.81
CA PRO A 18 -4.60 -15.17 -3.42
C PRO A 18 -6.06 -15.57 -3.17
N LEU A 19 -6.48 -16.77 -3.61
CA LEU A 19 -7.80 -17.32 -3.32
C LEU A 19 -7.96 -17.63 -1.84
N ASP A 20 -6.87 -18.08 -1.20
CA ASP A 20 -6.84 -18.44 0.21
C ASP A 20 -6.43 -17.24 1.08
N MET A 21 -5.46 -16.45 0.60
CA MET A 21 -4.89 -15.32 1.34
C MET A 21 -4.44 -14.21 0.37
N GLY A 22 -5.22 -13.14 0.32
CA GLY A 22 -5.04 -12.02 -0.60
C GLY A 22 -5.22 -10.66 0.06
N THR A 23 -4.64 -9.66 -0.59
CA THR A 23 -4.99 -8.25 -0.37
C THR A 23 -5.50 -7.71 -1.70
N CYS A 24 -6.64 -7.02 -1.65
CA CYS A 24 -7.20 -6.33 -2.79
C CYS A 24 -7.16 -4.84 -2.48
N THR A 25 -6.47 -4.07 -3.34
CA THR A 25 -6.35 -2.62 -3.20
C THR A 25 -6.93 -1.97 -4.44
N SER A 26 -7.85 -1.04 -4.23
CA SER A 26 -8.43 -0.19 -5.25
C SER A 26 -8.00 1.25 -5.00
N ALA A 27 -7.48 1.90 -6.04
CA ALA A 27 -7.13 3.31 -6.00
C ALA A 27 -7.96 4.08 -7.04
N ALA A 28 -8.38 5.28 -6.69
CA ALA A 28 -9.10 6.18 -7.59
C ALA A 28 -8.58 7.60 -7.41
N TYR A 29 -8.53 8.34 -8.53
CA TYR A 29 -8.21 9.76 -8.55
C TYR A 29 -9.46 10.58 -8.90
N ASN A 30 -9.62 11.73 -8.24
CA ASN A 30 -10.60 12.74 -8.64
C ASN A 30 -10.06 14.14 -8.33
N PRO A 31 -10.07 15.08 -9.31
CA PRO A 31 -9.54 16.43 -9.14
C PRO A 31 -10.30 17.29 -8.12
N THR A 32 -11.51 16.89 -7.73
CA THR A 32 -12.32 17.59 -6.72
C THR A 32 -12.02 17.14 -5.29
N TRP A 33 -11.34 16.01 -5.12
CA TRP A 33 -10.93 15.55 -3.80
C TRP A 33 -9.72 16.37 -3.32
N GLN A 34 -9.50 16.37 -2.01
CA GLN A 34 -8.37 17.05 -1.40
C GLN A 34 -7.53 16.04 -0.62
N GLY A 35 -6.25 16.00 -0.95
CA GLY A 35 -5.26 15.14 -0.31
C GLY A 35 -5.49 13.65 -0.59
N ILE A 36 -4.81 12.83 0.21
CA ILE A 36 -4.80 11.38 0.07
C ILE A 36 -5.51 10.78 1.27
N LYS A 37 -6.47 9.89 1.01
CA LYS A 37 -7.15 9.10 2.05
C LYS A 37 -6.95 7.61 1.81
N LEU A 38 -6.70 6.89 2.89
CA LEU A 38 -6.47 5.45 2.90
C LEU A 38 -7.49 4.78 3.83
N TRP A 39 -8.12 3.72 3.35
CA TRP A 39 -8.93 2.82 4.18
C TRP A 39 -8.33 1.43 4.17
N LEU A 40 -8.12 0.85 5.35
CA LEU A 40 -7.73 -0.55 5.53
C LEU A 40 -8.88 -1.30 6.22
N ASN A 41 -9.44 -2.31 5.54
CA ASN A 41 -10.56 -3.11 6.05
C ASN A 41 -11.74 -2.25 6.55
N GLY A 42 -12.06 -1.18 5.83
CA GLY A 42 -13.14 -0.25 6.15
C GLY A 42 -12.82 0.80 7.23
N LYS A 43 -11.62 0.78 7.82
CA LYS A 43 -11.17 1.81 8.77
C LYS A 43 -10.26 2.82 8.07
N GLU A 44 -10.52 4.11 8.26
CA GLU A 44 -9.65 5.18 7.75
C GLU A 44 -8.33 5.16 8.54
N GLU A 45 -7.22 5.16 7.81
CA GLU A 45 -5.86 5.11 8.34
C GLU A 45 -5.10 6.36 7.92
N ASP A 46 -4.08 6.72 8.71
CA ASP A 46 -3.28 7.90 8.43
C ASP A 46 -2.39 7.72 7.18
N ALA A 47 -2.81 8.31 6.07
CA ALA A 47 -2.02 8.35 4.84
C ALA A 47 -0.72 9.17 4.99
N GLY A 48 -0.59 9.98 6.04
CA GLY A 48 0.60 10.77 6.39
C GLY A 48 1.75 9.95 6.98
N ALA A 49 1.53 8.67 7.30
CA ALA A 49 2.58 7.80 7.84
C ALA A 49 3.80 7.75 6.90
N GLU A 50 5.01 7.91 7.47
CA GLU A 50 6.27 8.07 6.71
C GLU A 50 6.48 6.97 5.66
N ARG A 51 6.16 5.72 6.00
CA ARG A 51 6.31 4.58 5.07
C ARG A 51 5.39 4.68 3.86
N ILE A 52 4.16 5.15 4.04
CA ILE A 52 3.18 5.34 2.97
C ILE A 52 3.60 6.53 2.11
N GLN A 53 3.99 7.63 2.73
CA GLN A 53 4.47 8.83 2.04
C GLN A 53 5.73 8.56 1.21
N ASN A 54 6.67 7.77 1.72
CA ASN A 54 7.85 7.37 0.95
C ASN A 54 7.46 6.52 -0.27
N CYS A 55 6.52 5.59 -0.10
CA CYS A 55 6.02 4.76 -1.21
C CYS A 55 5.36 5.62 -2.31
N LEU A 56 4.43 6.50 -1.92
CA LEU A 56 3.72 7.39 -2.83
C LEU A 56 4.66 8.36 -3.55
N ARG A 57 5.69 8.87 -2.86
CA ARG A 57 6.71 9.73 -3.45
C ARG A 57 7.48 9.02 -4.56
N GLU A 58 7.89 7.78 -4.32
CA GLU A 58 8.64 6.98 -5.32
C GLU A 58 7.77 6.59 -6.51
N ILE A 59 6.51 6.24 -6.28
CA ILE A 59 5.53 5.99 -7.36
C ILE A 59 5.36 7.24 -8.21
N GLN A 60 5.16 8.40 -7.57
CA GLN A 60 5.03 9.68 -8.25
C GLN A 60 6.27 10.04 -9.08
N ALA A 61 7.47 9.83 -8.51
CA ALA A 61 8.73 10.10 -9.20
C ALA A 61 8.91 9.24 -10.46
N ARG A 62 8.33 8.03 -10.48
CA ARG A 62 8.40 7.09 -11.61
C ARG A 62 7.30 7.30 -12.64
N SER A 63 6.09 7.65 -12.22
CA SER A 63 4.96 7.88 -13.12
C SER A 63 5.05 9.22 -13.87
N GLY A 64 5.73 10.22 -13.28
CA GLY A 64 5.78 11.58 -13.83
C GLY A 64 4.50 12.40 -13.59
N GLU A 65 3.51 11.81 -12.92
CA GLU A 65 2.19 12.42 -12.67
C GLU A 65 2.22 13.33 -11.44
N THR A 66 2.07 14.64 -11.64
CA THR A 66 2.11 15.62 -10.54
C THR A 66 0.84 15.62 -9.70
N HIS A 67 -0.28 15.16 -10.26
CA HIS A 67 -1.63 15.23 -9.68
C HIS A 67 -1.92 14.17 -8.61
N MET A 68 -1.04 13.18 -8.42
CA MET A 68 -1.24 12.12 -7.43
C MET A 68 -1.34 12.64 -5.99
N LYS A 69 -0.85 13.84 -5.71
CA LYS A 69 -0.84 14.44 -4.37
C LYS A 69 -2.21 15.00 -3.96
N ASP A 70 -3.08 15.28 -4.92
CA ASP A 70 -4.16 16.23 -4.66
C ASP A 70 -5.53 15.58 -4.51
N GLY A 71 -5.72 14.32 -4.90
CA GLY A 71 -7.06 13.71 -4.82
C GLY A 71 -7.09 12.21 -5.04
N ILE A 72 -6.29 11.44 -4.31
CA ILE A 72 -6.31 9.98 -4.38
C ILE A 72 -7.05 9.39 -3.18
N ARG A 73 -7.93 8.42 -3.45
CA ARG A 73 -8.52 7.56 -2.43
C ARG A 73 -8.08 6.13 -2.65
N ILE A 74 -7.61 5.49 -1.59
CA ILE A 74 -7.11 4.13 -1.61
C ILE A 74 -7.94 3.32 -0.63
N VAL A 75 -8.56 2.25 -1.11
CA VAL A 75 -9.29 1.30 -0.26
C VAL A 75 -8.61 -0.05 -0.40
N SER A 76 -8.16 -0.61 0.72
CA SER A 76 -7.50 -1.91 0.74
C SER A 76 -8.20 -2.84 1.71
N ASN A 77 -8.53 -4.03 1.23
CA ASN A 77 -9.14 -5.09 2.03
C ASN A 77 -8.23 -6.31 2.02
N ASN A 78 -8.06 -6.92 3.18
CA ASN A 78 -7.34 -8.17 3.34
C ASN A 78 -8.32 -9.24 3.83
N ASN A 79 -8.13 -10.49 3.40
CA ASN A 79 -8.90 -11.64 3.85
C ASN A 79 -8.03 -12.64 4.66
N PHE A 80 -7.04 -12.14 5.40
CA PHE A 80 -6.17 -12.98 6.21
C PHE A 80 -6.97 -13.54 7.40
N PRO A 81 -6.86 -14.85 7.72
CA PRO A 81 -7.52 -15.40 8.89
C PRO A 81 -7.02 -14.71 10.17
N THR A 82 -7.95 -14.21 11.00
CA THR A 82 -7.65 -13.42 12.22
C THR A 82 -6.77 -14.16 13.24
N ALA A 83 -6.65 -15.48 13.13
CA ALA A 83 -5.86 -16.34 14.01
C ALA A 83 -4.49 -16.76 13.42
N ALA A 84 -4.15 -16.36 12.20
CA ALA A 84 -2.97 -16.89 11.51
C ALA A 84 -1.64 -16.24 11.92
N GLY A 85 -1.64 -15.15 12.69
CA GLY A 85 -0.41 -14.46 13.12
C GLY A 85 0.43 -13.90 11.96
N LEU A 86 -0.12 -13.84 10.74
CA LEU A 86 0.59 -13.43 9.54
C LEU A 86 0.50 -11.91 9.34
N ALA A 87 1.66 -11.31 9.08
CA ALA A 87 1.79 -9.88 8.84
C ALA A 87 1.19 -9.49 7.47
N SER A 88 0.01 -8.89 7.46
CA SER A 88 -0.71 -8.43 6.26
C SER A 88 -0.14 -7.15 5.63
N SER A 89 0.87 -6.53 6.26
CA SER A 89 1.46 -5.29 5.76
C SER A 89 2.25 -5.49 4.46
N ALA A 90 2.94 -6.62 4.29
CA ALA A 90 3.75 -6.88 3.10
C ALA A 90 2.89 -6.94 1.82
N SER A 91 1.79 -7.69 1.85
CA SER A 91 0.83 -7.75 0.73
C SER A 91 0.12 -6.41 0.52
N GLY A 92 -0.18 -5.67 1.60
CA GLY A 92 -0.76 -4.33 1.51
C GLY A 92 0.11 -3.33 0.74
N TYR A 93 1.41 -3.25 1.06
CA TYR A 93 2.33 -2.38 0.31
C TYR A 93 2.53 -2.85 -1.14
N ALA A 94 2.60 -4.17 -1.38
CA ALA A 94 2.73 -4.71 -2.73
C ALA A 94 1.51 -4.35 -3.60
N CYS A 95 0.29 -4.54 -3.08
CA CYS A 95 -0.94 -4.19 -3.80
C CYS A 95 -1.12 -2.69 -3.97
N LEU A 96 -0.69 -1.87 -3.00
CA LEU A 96 -0.67 -0.42 -3.13
C LEU A 96 0.18 0.03 -4.32
N VAL A 97 1.41 -0.48 -4.43
CA VAL A 97 2.30 -0.16 -5.55
C VAL A 97 1.72 -0.68 -6.85
N ALA A 98 1.19 -1.91 -6.88
CA ALA A 98 0.60 -2.49 -8.09
C ALA A 98 -0.66 -1.74 -8.58
N ALA A 99 -1.40 -1.07 -7.69
CA ALA A 99 -2.58 -0.31 -8.05
C ALA A 99 -2.28 1.13 -8.52
N LEU A 100 -1.11 1.68 -8.16
CA LEU A 100 -0.77 3.10 -8.38
C LEU A 100 0.45 3.32 -9.31
N GLY A 101 1.36 2.36 -9.40
CA GLY A 101 2.57 2.42 -10.22
C GLY A 101 2.38 1.78 -11.59
#